data_AF-A0A9D8DS79-F1
#
_entry.id   AF-A0A9D8DS79-F1
#
_cell.length_a   1.000
_cell.length_b   1.000
_cell.length_c   1.000
_cell.angle_alpha   90.00
_cell.angle_beta   90.00
_cell.angle_gamma   90.00
#
_symmetry.space_group_name_H-M   'P 1'
#
loop_
_entity.id
_entity.type
_entity.pdbx_description
1 polymer ?
#
loop_
_entity_poly.entity_id
_entity_poly.type
_entity_poly.pdbx_seq_one_letter_code
_entity_poly.pdbx_strand_id
1 'polypeptide(L)'
;MSQEVLEAGAPPSRDGIPAWVVWAIGGVALAVITLGYVLAIGDLVARTVTMDHLLTQVESSESAMKAAQDEFTATIEPYSAGDMSDADREKLRADLADVAARGRDSIAAAGVGVGATNVLPWQGNVAEARDAYLRHNAAWVAYLDAASQDPDEWFREQPEVNSTFYDARRPLVHAVTLFDLGNAMERIKVIYADSDESNGGSQSV
;
A
#
# COMPACT_ATOMS: atom_id res chain seq x y z
N MET A 1 55.23 30.31 73.81
CA MET A 1 55.72 29.21 72.95
C MET A 1 54.86 27.99 73.23
N SER A 2 54.09 27.38 72.35
CA SER A 2 53.50 27.75 71.06
C SER A 2 52.32 26.78 70.93
N GLN A 3 51.11 27.30 70.75
CA GLN A 3 49.96 26.50 70.31
C GLN A 3 50.17 26.21 68.82
N GLU A 4 50.54 24.99 68.46
CA GLU A 4 50.26 24.47 67.12
C GLU A 4 49.57 23.11 67.28
N VAL A 5 48.28 23.25 67.50
CA VAL A 5 47.28 22.19 67.51
C VAL A 5 46.98 21.86 66.05
N LEU A 6 47.32 20.64 65.65
CA LEU A 6 46.56 19.80 64.71
C LEU A 6 45.94 20.53 63.50
N GLU A 7 46.71 20.75 62.44
CA GLU A 7 46.14 20.85 61.09
C GLU A 7 45.63 19.46 60.66
N ALA A 8 44.47 19.07 61.19
CA ALA A 8 43.65 18.04 60.58
C ALA A 8 43.05 18.65 59.31
N GLY A 9 43.63 18.29 58.16
CA GLY A 9 43.10 18.68 56.84
C GLY A 9 41.59 18.41 56.78
N ALA A 10 40.84 19.46 56.47
CA ALA A 10 39.40 19.37 56.30
C ALA A 10 39.07 18.24 55.29
N PRO A 11 38.11 17.34 55.60
CA PRO A 11 37.70 16.35 54.63
C PRO A 11 37.19 17.08 53.38
N PRO A 12 37.51 16.58 52.16
CA PRO A 12 37.06 17.23 50.94
C PRO A 12 35.53 17.34 50.99
N SER A 13 35.00 18.54 50.78
CA SER A 13 33.56 18.71 50.62
C SER A 13 33.16 17.91 49.38
N ARG A 14 32.47 16.79 49.62
CA ARG A 14 31.69 16.18 48.56
C ARG A 14 30.51 17.12 48.36
N ASP A 15 30.69 18.10 47.48
CA ASP A 15 29.60 18.89 46.92
C ASP A 15 28.73 17.92 46.11
N GLY A 16 27.89 17.18 46.83
CA GLY A 16 26.94 16.25 46.26
C GLY A 16 25.92 17.02 45.44
N ILE A 17 25.51 16.44 44.31
CA ILE A 17 24.44 17.00 43.49
C ILE A 17 23.21 17.24 44.37
N PRO A 18 22.64 18.46 44.40
CA PRO A 18 21.49 18.76 45.24
C PRO A 18 20.32 17.82 44.92
N ALA A 19 19.59 17.35 45.94
CA ALA A 19 18.47 16.42 45.74
C ALA A 19 17.42 16.95 44.75
N TRP A 20 17.16 18.26 44.73
CA TRP A 20 16.23 18.89 43.78
C TRP A 20 16.68 18.75 42.31
N VAL A 21 17.99 18.71 42.04
CA VAL A 21 18.55 18.48 40.70
C VAL A 21 18.29 17.04 40.26
N VAL A 22 18.44 16.07 41.17
CA VAL A 22 18.14 14.66 40.89
C VAL A 22 16.65 14.47 40.58
N TRP A 23 15.76 15.09 41.36
CA TRP A 23 14.31 15.07 41.10
C TRP A 23 13.93 15.78 39.80
N ALA A 24 14.56 16.92 39.49
CA ALA A 24 14.33 17.63 38.24
C ALA A 24 14.76 16.80 37.03
N ILE A 25 15.94 16.16 37.08
CA ILE A 25 16.42 15.25 36.03
C ILE A 25 15.46 14.06 35.88
N GLY A 26 15.05 13.45 37.00
CA GLY A 26 14.09 12.34 36.98
C GLY A 26 12.73 12.73 36.38
N GLY A 27 12.22 13.91 36.74
CA GLY A 27 10.96 14.44 36.20
C GLY A 27 11.05 14.75 34.70
N VAL A 28 12.14 15.36 34.25
CA VAL A 28 12.39 15.61 32.82
C VAL A 28 12.52 14.31 32.04
N ALA A 29 13.30 13.36 32.55
CA ALA A 29 13.47 12.05 31.90
C ALA A 29 12.13 11.31 31.76
N LEU A 30 11.31 11.30 32.83
CA LEU A 30 9.98 10.71 32.79
C LEU A 30 9.09 11.40 31.74
N ALA A 31 9.07 12.74 31.72
CA ALA A 31 8.28 13.50 30.76
C ALA A 31 8.68 13.19 29.30
N VAL A 32 9.99 13.09 29.02
CA VAL A 32 10.51 12.73 27.69
C VAL A 32 10.09 11.30 27.30
N ILE A 33 10.20 10.35 28.22
CA ILE A 33 9.81 8.95 27.97
C ILE A 33 8.30 8.87 27.70
N THR A 34 7.47 9.51 28.53
CA THR A 34 6.02 9.53 28.36
C THR A 34 5.64 10.17 27.03
N LEU A 35 6.24 11.31 26.67
CA LEU A 35 6.01 11.95 25.38
C LEU A 35 6.40 11.02 24.22
N GLY A 36 7.53 10.32 24.33
CA GLY A 36 7.96 9.32 23.36
C GLY A 36 6.93 8.22 23.14
N TYR A 37 6.36 7.67 24.21
CA TYR A 37 5.30 6.66 24.11
C TYR A 37 4.02 7.21 23.47
N VAL A 38 3.59 8.42 23.85
CA VAL A 38 2.39 9.06 23.28
C VAL A 38 2.57 9.27 21.77
N LEU A 39 3.74 9.74 21.34
CA LEU A 39 4.06 9.92 19.92
C LEU A 39 4.09 8.58 19.17
N ALA A 40 4.69 7.54 19.75
CA ALA A 40 4.75 6.21 19.13
C ALA A 40 3.36 5.58 18.97
N ILE A 41 2.49 5.70 19.98
CA ILE A 41 1.10 5.23 19.91
C ILE A 41 0.32 6.05 18.88
N GLY A 42 0.50 7.36 18.87
CA GLY A 42 -0.11 8.24 17.87
C GLY A 42 0.27 7.87 16.44
N ASP A 43 1.55 7.59 16.18
CA ASP A 43 2.02 7.13 14.88
C ASP A 43 1.42 5.78 14.49
N LEU A 44 1.32 4.82 15.42
CA LEU A 44 0.74 3.51 15.16
C LEU A 44 -0.73 3.62 14.71
N VAL A 45 -1.52 4.45 15.40
CA VAL A 45 -2.93 4.70 15.05
C VAL A 45 -3.01 5.40 13.69
N ALA A 46 -2.20 6.43 13.47
CA ALA A 46 -2.17 7.14 12.19
C ALA A 46 -1.83 6.22 11.02
N ARG A 47 -0.80 5.36 11.15
CA ARG A 47 -0.43 4.37 10.14
C ARG A 47 -1.55 3.38 9.86
N THR A 48 -2.23 2.91 10.90
CA THR A 48 -3.35 1.98 10.76
C THR A 48 -4.48 2.61 9.94
N VAL A 49 -4.85 3.85 10.25
CA VAL A 49 -5.90 4.59 9.51
C VAL A 49 -5.46 4.86 8.07
N THR A 50 -4.23 5.30 7.84
CA THR A 50 -3.72 5.53 6.48
C THR A 50 -3.70 4.24 5.66
N MET A 51 -3.28 3.12 6.25
CA MET A 51 -3.25 1.82 5.57
C MET A 51 -4.66 1.31 5.27
N ASP A 52 -5.59 1.47 6.19
CA ASP A 52 -7.00 1.10 5.98
C ASP A 52 -7.63 1.88 4.83
N HIS A 53 -7.37 3.19 4.76
CA HIS A 53 -7.78 4.03 3.65
C HIS A 53 -7.11 3.60 2.34
N LEU A 54 -5.79 3.37 2.35
CA LEU A 54 -5.05 2.91 1.17
C LEU A 54 -5.65 1.62 0.62
N LEU A 55 -5.85 0.62 1.48
CA LEU A 55 -6.39 -0.67 1.08
C LEU A 55 -7.82 -0.57 0.55
N THR A 56 -8.62 0.35 1.09
CA THR A 56 -9.98 0.59 0.58
C THR A 56 -9.94 1.13 -0.85
N GLN A 57 -9.01 2.03 -1.14
CA GLN A 57 -8.82 2.55 -2.49
C GLN A 57 -8.23 1.49 -3.44
N VAL A 58 -7.31 0.66 -2.95
CA VAL A 58 -6.77 -0.50 -3.68
C VAL A 58 -7.89 -1.47 -4.06
N GLU A 59 -8.72 -1.89 -3.10
CA GLU A 59 -9.86 -2.78 -3.34
C GLU A 59 -10.87 -2.17 -4.33
N SER A 60 -11.13 -0.87 -4.23
CA SER A 60 -11.96 -0.18 -5.22
C SER A 60 -11.35 -0.21 -6.62
N SER A 61 -10.03 -0.11 -6.73
CA SER A 61 -9.31 -0.22 -8.01
C SER A 61 -9.34 -1.65 -8.56
N GLU A 62 -9.11 -2.67 -7.72
CA GLU A 62 -9.24 -4.08 -8.12
C GLU A 62 -10.66 -4.40 -8.58
N SER A 63 -11.68 -3.85 -7.90
CA SER A 63 -13.07 -4.00 -8.31
C SER A 63 -13.34 -3.40 -9.69
N ALA A 64 -12.71 -2.26 -10.03
CA ALA A 64 -12.83 -1.66 -11.36
C ALA A 64 -12.13 -2.51 -12.44
N MET A 65 -10.94 -3.04 -12.13
CA MET A 65 -10.21 -3.95 -13.02
C MET A 65 -10.99 -5.24 -13.29
N LYS A 66 -11.60 -5.81 -12.25
CA LYS A 66 -12.47 -6.98 -12.38
C LYS A 66 -13.72 -6.68 -13.21
N ALA A 67 -14.38 -5.55 -12.97
CA ALA A 67 -15.55 -5.14 -13.76
C ALA A 67 -15.22 -4.99 -15.25
N ALA A 68 -14.04 -4.44 -15.60
CA ALA A 68 -13.60 -4.34 -16.98
C ALA A 68 -13.39 -5.73 -17.63
N GLN A 69 -12.82 -6.69 -16.90
CA GLN A 69 -12.66 -8.07 -17.38
C GLN A 69 -13.99 -8.82 -17.50
N ASP A 70 -14.91 -8.63 -16.56
CA ASP A 70 -16.24 -9.22 -16.59
C ASP A 70 -17.02 -8.69 -17.81
N GLU A 71 -16.90 -7.40 -18.09
CA GLU A 71 -17.55 -6.78 -19.25
C GLU A 71 -16.94 -7.21 -20.58
N PHE A 72 -15.61 -7.35 -20.65
CA PHE A 72 -14.94 -7.98 -21.79
C PHE A 72 -15.50 -9.38 -22.04
N THR A 73 -15.59 -10.21 -20.99
CA THR A 73 -16.10 -11.59 -21.07
C THR A 73 -17.55 -11.62 -21.56
N ALA A 74 -18.41 -10.77 -20.99
CA ALA A 74 -19.81 -10.65 -21.39
C ALA A 74 -19.97 -10.16 -22.85
N THR A 75 -19.02 -9.38 -23.36
CA THR A 75 -19.02 -8.87 -24.73
C THR A 75 -18.67 -9.94 -25.75
N ILE A 76 -17.72 -10.84 -25.43
CA ILE A 76 -17.30 -11.92 -26.33
C ILE A 76 -18.20 -13.16 -26.25
N GLU A 77 -18.87 -13.41 -25.12
CA GLU A 77 -19.66 -14.62 -24.87
C GLU A 77 -20.68 -14.94 -25.99
N PRO A 78 -21.46 -13.97 -26.52
CA PRO A 78 -22.44 -14.23 -27.58
C PRO A 78 -21.82 -14.73 -28.90
N TYR A 79 -20.52 -14.46 -29.11
CA TYR A 79 -19.80 -14.79 -30.35
C TYR A 79 -18.91 -16.03 -30.23
N SER A 80 -18.88 -16.68 -29.05
CA SER A 80 -17.97 -17.79 -28.74
C SER A 80 -18.35 -19.14 -29.39
N ALA A 81 -19.57 -19.30 -29.88
CA ALA A 81 -20.16 -20.61 -30.23
C ALA A 81 -20.50 -20.81 -31.72
N GLY A 82 -20.13 -19.90 -32.63
CA GLY A 82 -20.51 -20.03 -34.04
C GLY A 82 -19.66 -19.24 -35.03
N ASP A 83 -19.89 -19.48 -36.32
CA ASP A 83 -19.30 -18.69 -37.40
C ASP A 83 -19.82 -17.25 -37.33
N MET A 84 -18.88 -16.30 -37.26
CA MET A 84 -19.17 -14.88 -37.12
C MET A 84 -19.14 -14.20 -38.49
N SER A 85 -20.20 -13.46 -38.84
CA SER A 85 -20.22 -12.67 -40.07
C SER A 85 -19.22 -11.51 -40.00
N ASP A 86 -18.83 -10.94 -41.14
CA ASP A 86 -17.93 -9.79 -41.17
C ASP A 86 -18.53 -8.57 -40.46
N ALA A 87 -19.86 -8.39 -40.54
CA ALA A 87 -20.57 -7.32 -39.84
C ALA A 87 -20.57 -7.52 -38.32
N ASP A 88 -20.74 -8.75 -37.86
CA ASP A 88 -20.66 -9.09 -36.44
C ASP A 88 -19.25 -8.91 -35.90
N ARG A 89 -18.22 -9.24 -36.70
CA ARG A 89 -16.82 -9.02 -36.34
C ARG A 89 -16.51 -7.54 -36.16
N GLU A 90 -16.96 -6.69 -37.08
CA GLU A 90 -16.75 -5.24 -36.98
C GLU A 90 -17.47 -4.67 -35.75
N LYS A 91 -18.71 -5.10 -35.52
CA LYS A 91 -19.47 -4.72 -34.32
C LYS A 91 -18.76 -5.15 -33.04
N LEU A 92 -18.28 -6.39 -32.96
CA LEU A 92 -17.55 -6.89 -31.80
C LEU A 92 -16.28 -6.07 -31.55
N ARG A 93 -15.51 -5.75 -32.60
CA ARG A 93 -14.32 -4.88 -32.46
C ARG A 93 -14.69 -3.51 -31.89
N ALA A 94 -15.75 -2.89 -32.40
CA ALA A 94 -16.23 -1.61 -31.89
C ALA A 94 -16.71 -1.69 -30.43
N ASP A 95 -17.45 -2.73 -30.07
CA ASP A 95 -17.94 -2.95 -28.70
C ASP A 95 -16.75 -3.19 -27.74
N LEU A 96 -15.74 -3.96 -28.15
CA LEU A 96 -14.51 -4.20 -27.36
C LEU A 96 -13.66 -2.94 -27.17
N ALA A 97 -13.58 -2.08 -28.18
CA ALA A 97 -12.91 -0.79 -28.08
C ALA A 97 -13.58 0.12 -27.04
N ASP A 98 -14.92 0.14 -27.03
CA ASP A 98 -15.71 0.91 -26.07
C ASP A 98 -15.56 0.40 -24.63
N VAL A 99 -15.61 -0.93 -24.44
CA VAL A 99 -15.36 -1.56 -23.13
C VAL A 99 -13.97 -1.19 -22.61
N ALA A 100 -12.95 -1.25 -23.48
CA ALA A 100 -11.59 -0.86 -23.10
C ALA A 100 -11.51 0.61 -22.69
N ALA A 101 -12.12 1.52 -23.46
CA ALA A 101 -12.13 2.94 -23.13
C ALA A 101 -12.82 3.22 -21.77
N ARG A 102 -13.99 2.60 -21.53
CA ARG A 102 -14.72 2.77 -20.25
C ARG A 102 -13.96 2.14 -19.09
N GLY A 103 -13.38 0.96 -19.28
CA GLY A 103 -12.52 0.31 -18.29
C GLY A 103 -11.30 1.17 -17.94
N ARG A 104 -10.62 1.73 -18.94
CA ARG A 104 -9.48 2.65 -18.77
C ARG A 104 -9.87 3.83 -17.89
N ASP A 105 -10.96 4.50 -18.21
CA ASP A 105 -11.41 5.70 -17.50
C ASP A 105 -11.84 5.37 -16.06
N SER A 106 -12.52 4.23 -15.85
CA SER A 106 -12.92 3.76 -14.52
C SER A 106 -11.71 3.42 -13.64
N ILE A 107 -10.73 2.68 -14.17
CA ILE A 107 -9.52 2.30 -13.45
C ILE A 107 -8.66 3.54 -13.16
N ALA A 108 -8.53 4.47 -14.12
CA ALA A 108 -7.81 5.72 -13.91
C ALA A 108 -8.44 6.56 -12.79
N ALA A 109 -9.77 6.63 -12.73
CA ALA A 109 -10.49 7.32 -11.65
C ALA A 109 -10.23 6.64 -10.28
N ALA A 110 -10.21 5.31 -10.22
CA ALA A 110 -9.84 4.60 -9.00
C ALA A 110 -8.37 4.86 -8.59
N GLY A 111 -7.47 4.98 -9.57
CA GLY A 111 -6.06 5.36 -9.36
C GLY A 111 -5.90 6.74 -8.71
N VAL A 112 -6.75 7.71 -9.07
CA VAL A 112 -6.79 9.02 -8.38
C VAL A 112 -7.12 8.85 -6.89
N GLY A 113 -8.05 7.96 -6.55
CA GLY A 113 -8.39 7.64 -5.16
C GLY A 113 -7.21 7.08 -4.37
N VAL A 114 -6.48 6.13 -4.97
CA VAL A 114 -5.25 5.59 -4.38
C VAL A 114 -4.22 6.70 -4.14
N GLY A 115 -3.97 7.54 -5.16
CA GLY A 115 -3.01 8.64 -5.10
C GLY A 115 -3.36 9.74 -4.11
N ALA A 116 -4.65 9.96 -3.86
CA ALA A 116 -5.15 10.93 -2.89
C ALA A 116 -4.99 10.48 -1.42
N THR A 117 -4.55 9.24 -1.16
CA THR A 117 -4.31 8.77 0.20
C THR A 117 -3.24 9.62 0.88
N ASN A 118 -3.62 10.29 1.97
CA ASN A 118 -2.74 11.18 2.73
C ASN A 118 -1.76 10.36 3.58
N VAL A 119 -0.50 10.33 3.16
CA VAL A 119 0.59 9.63 3.86
C VAL A 119 1.47 10.64 4.58
N LEU A 120 1.73 10.41 5.87
CA LEU A 120 2.58 11.30 6.64
C LEU A 120 4.05 11.18 6.21
N PRO A 121 4.86 12.25 6.26
CA PRO A 121 6.22 12.25 5.69
C PRO A 121 7.17 11.16 6.23
N TRP A 122 6.93 10.65 7.43
CA TRP A 122 7.74 9.60 8.07
C TRP A 122 7.19 8.18 7.84
N GLN A 123 6.06 8.02 7.15
CA GLN A 123 5.44 6.74 6.80
C GLN A 123 5.93 6.24 5.43
N GLY A 124 7.25 6.20 5.23
CA GLY A 124 7.85 5.88 3.93
C GLY A 124 7.41 4.53 3.35
N ASN A 125 7.14 3.54 4.19
CA ASN A 125 6.64 2.23 3.77
C ASN A 125 5.22 2.29 3.18
N VAL A 126 4.33 3.12 3.75
CA VAL A 126 2.98 3.31 3.22
C VAL A 126 3.01 4.10 1.91
N ALA A 127 3.90 5.09 1.81
CA ALA A 127 4.12 5.82 0.56
C ALA A 127 4.63 4.88 -0.55
N GLU A 128 5.61 4.04 -0.26
CA GLU A 128 6.12 3.03 -1.19
C GLU A 128 5.03 2.06 -1.65
N ALA A 129 4.17 1.60 -0.73
CA ALA A 129 3.03 0.73 -1.06
C ALA A 129 2.03 1.40 -2.00
N ARG A 130 1.66 2.66 -1.71
CA ARG A 130 0.78 3.45 -2.57
C ARG A 130 1.38 3.61 -3.95
N ASP A 131 2.64 4.02 -4.03
CA ASP A 131 3.31 4.32 -5.30
C ASP A 131 3.54 3.03 -6.12
N ALA A 132 3.82 1.90 -5.46
CA ALA A 132 3.91 0.61 -6.13
C ALA A 132 2.57 0.17 -6.74
N TYR A 133 1.48 0.34 -6.00
CA TYR A 133 0.15 0.02 -6.52
C TYR A 133 -0.31 0.97 -7.62
N LEU A 134 0.06 2.26 -7.55
CA LEU A 134 -0.20 3.20 -8.65
C LEU A 134 0.51 2.80 -9.94
N ARG A 135 1.68 2.17 -9.89
CA ARG A 135 2.32 1.60 -11.08
C ARG A 135 1.49 0.46 -11.68
N HIS A 136 0.86 -0.36 -10.84
CA HIS A 136 -0.06 -1.40 -11.32
C HIS A 136 -1.31 -0.81 -11.97
N ASN A 137 -1.93 0.19 -11.34
CA ASN A 137 -3.05 0.91 -11.92
C ASN A 137 -2.69 1.56 -13.27
N ALA A 138 -1.51 2.16 -13.37
CA ALA A 138 -1.01 2.75 -14.62
C ALA A 138 -0.78 1.71 -15.73
N ALA A 139 -0.29 0.51 -15.39
CA ALA A 139 -0.13 -0.58 -16.35
C ALA A 139 -1.47 -1.03 -16.94
N TRP A 140 -2.50 -1.17 -16.09
CA TRP A 140 -3.87 -1.44 -16.54
C TRP A 140 -4.43 -0.35 -17.45
N VAL A 141 -4.24 0.92 -17.08
CA VAL A 141 -4.67 2.05 -17.91
C VAL A 141 -3.98 2.04 -19.27
N ALA A 142 -2.67 1.80 -19.32
CA ALA A 142 -1.92 1.72 -20.58
C ALA A 142 -2.40 0.55 -21.46
N TYR A 143 -2.64 -0.61 -20.85
CA TYR A 143 -3.17 -1.77 -21.54
C TYR A 143 -4.55 -1.50 -22.16
N LEU A 144 -5.49 -0.94 -21.39
CA LEU A 144 -6.83 -0.64 -21.90
C LEU A 144 -6.84 0.54 -22.87
N ASP A 145 -5.91 1.48 -22.74
CA ASP A 145 -5.73 2.52 -23.75
C ASP A 145 -5.32 1.93 -25.10
N ALA A 146 -4.38 0.98 -25.11
CA ALA A 146 -3.99 0.25 -26.32
C ALA A 146 -5.18 -0.56 -26.87
N ALA A 147 -5.91 -1.29 -26.02
CA ALA A 147 -7.07 -2.08 -26.43
C ALA A 147 -8.25 -1.24 -26.95
N SER A 148 -8.36 0.02 -26.53
CA SER A 148 -9.37 0.94 -27.08
C SER A 148 -9.04 1.40 -28.51
N GLN A 149 -7.77 1.33 -28.91
CA GLN A 149 -7.29 1.71 -30.23
C GLN A 149 -7.18 0.50 -31.18
N ASP A 150 -6.70 -0.62 -30.64
CA ASP A 150 -6.64 -1.92 -31.32
C ASP A 150 -7.26 -3.00 -30.43
N PRO A 151 -8.52 -3.39 -30.68
CA PRO A 151 -9.21 -4.41 -29.88
C PRO A 151 -8.52 -5.78 -29.84
N ASP A 152 -7.59 -6.06 -30.76
CA ASP A 152 -6.82 -7.30 -30.72
C ASP A 152 -5.84 -7.35 -29.54
N GLU A 153 -5.52 -6.21 -28.92
CA GLU A 153 -4.69 -6.14 -27.70
C GLU A 153 -5.33 -6.90 -26.53
N TRP A 154 -6.66 -6.99 -26.47
CA TRP A 154 -7.37 -7.75 -25.42
C TRP A 154 -6.91 -9.21 -25.31
N PHE A 155 -6.41 -9.77 -26.42
CA PHE A 155 -6.01 -11.17 -26.53
C PHE A 155 -4.49 -11.37 -26.42
N ARG A 156 -3.72 -10.28 -26.26
CA ARG A 156 -2.27 -10.37 -26.09
C ARG A 156 -1.92 -10.62 -24.62
N GLU A 157 -0.74 -11.19 -24.41
CA GLU A 157 -0.21 -11.35 -23.06
C GLU A 157 0.00 -9.98 -22.41
N GLN A 158 -0.26 -9.89 -21.10
CA GLN A 158 -0.18 -8.66 -20.31
C GLN A 158 0.96 -8.72 -19.28
N PRO A 159 2.24 -8.80 -19.71
CA PRO A 159 3.36 -9.03 -18.81
C PRO A 159 3.53 -7.89 -17.79
N GLU A 160 3.30 -6.63 -18.21
CA GLU A 160 3.46 -5.47 -17.33
C GLU A 160 2.36 -5.39 -16.27
N VAL A 161 1.10 -5.68 -16.63
CA VAL A 161 -0.02 -5.73 -15.68
C VAL A 161 0.27 -6.77 -14.60
N ASN A 162 0.68 -7.97 -15.00
CA ASN A 162 1.00 -9.05 -14.08
C ASN A 162 2.23 -8.74 -13.22
N SER A 163 3.33 -8.25 -13.82
CA SER A 163 4.55 -7.98 -13.06
C SER A 163 4.34 -6.87 -12.04
N THR A 164 3.62 -5.81 -12.41
CA THR A 164 3.33 -4.69 -11.50
C THR A 164 2.40 -5.08 -10.36
N PHE A 165 1.47 -6.01 -10.58
CA PHE A 165 0.63 -6.58 -9.52
C PHE A 165 1.49 -7.28 -8.46
N TYR A 166 2.36 -8.21 -8.89
CA TYR A 166 3.24 -8.93 -7.97
C TYR A 166 4.27 -8.01 -7.28
N ASP A 167 4.78 -7.02 -8.00
CA ASP A 167 5.70 -6.02 -7.44
C ASP A 167 5.04 -5.17 -6.34
N ALA A 168 3.73 -4.94 -6.41
CA ALA A 168 2.98 -4.17 -5.41
C ALA A 168 2.71 -4.94 -4.11
N ARG A 169 2.72 -6.29 -4.14
CA ARG A 169 2.42 -7.14 -2.99
C ARG A 169 3.38 -6.89 -1.81
N ARG A 170 4.69 -6.92 -2.07
CA ARG A 170 5.69 -6.79 -1.00
C ARG A 170 5.63 -5.43 -0.31
N PRO A 171 5.58 -4.29 -1.03
CA PRO A 171 5.34 -2.98 -0.43
C PRO A 171 4.09 -2.93 0.46
N LEU A 172 2.96 -3.46 -0.01
CA LEU A 172 1.72 -3.52 0.79
C LEU A 172 1.90 -4.32 2.09
N VAL A 173 2.54 -5.49 2.02
CA VAL A 173 2.85 -6.32 3.20
C VAL A 173 3.78 -5.59 4.16
N HIS A 174 4.83 -4.93 3.65
CA HIS A 174 5.79 -4.16 4.46
C HIS A 174 5.18 -2.88 5.08
N ALA A 175 4.09 -2.38 4.52
CA ALA A 175 3.37 -1.25 5.08
C ALA A 175 2.57 -1.60 6.35
N VAL A 176 2.22 -2.88 6.54
CA VAL A 176 1.44 -3.35 7.69
C VAL A 176 2.21 -3.19 8.99
N THR A 177 1.53 -2.65 10.00
CA THR A 177 2.11 -2.47 11.34
C THR A 177 2.17 -3.80 12.09
N LEU A 178 3.09 -3.94 13.04
CA LEU A 178 3.29 -5.19 13.81
C LEU A 178 2.01 -5.73 14.46
N PHE A 179 1.13 -4.84 14.92
CA PHE A 179 -0.10 -5.22 15.63
C PHE A 179 -1.30 -5.46 14.72
N ASP A 180 -1.17 -5.12 13.42
CA ASP A 180 -2.22 -5.22 12.39
C ASP A 180 -3.65 -4.92 12.89
N LEU A 181 -3.81 -3.78 13.56
CA LEU A 181 -5.07 -3.43 14.23
C LEU A 181 -6.28 -3.27 13.28
N GLY A 182 -6.02 -3.15 11.97
CA GLY A 182 -7.02 -2.98 10.92
C GLY A 182 -7.25 -4.23 10.06
N ASN A 183 -6.68 -5.39 10.40
CA ASN A 183 -6.70 -6.60 9.58
C ASN A 183 -6.20 -6.38 8.13
N ALA A 184 -5.24 -5.46 7.96
CA ALA A 184 -4.66 -5.11 6.68
C ALA A 184 -4.03 -6.33 6.00
N MET A 185 -3.41 -7.23 6.75
CA MET A 185 -2.80 -8.43 6.20
C MET A 185 -3.84 -9.36 5.55
N GLU A 186 -5.02 -9.50 6.15
CA GLU A 186 -6.07 -10.35 5.62
C GLU A 186 -6.65 -9.78 4.33
N ARG A 187 -6.87 -8.47 4.29
CA ARG A 187 -7.31 -7.75 3.09
C ARG A 187 -6.32 -7.91 1.94
N ILE A 188 -5.01 -7.78 2.24
CA ILE A 188 -3.96 -8.02 1.25
C ILE A 188 -4.03 -9.46 0.73
N LYS A 189 -4.17 -10.47 1.60
CA LYS A 189 -4.30 -11.86 1.11
C LYS A 189 -5.49 -12.04 0.17
N VAL A 190 -6.64 -11.43 0.49
CA VAL A 190 -7.83 -11.50 -0.37
C VAL A 190 -7.57 -10.88 -1.74
N ILE A 191 -6.92 -9.71 -1.80
CA ILE A 191 -6.54 -9.07 -3.07
C ILE A 191 -5.68 -10.02 -3.93
N TYR A 192 -4.74 -10.74 -3.32
CA TYR A 192 -3.80 -11.61 -4.05
C TYR A 192 -4.25 -13.08 -4.16
N ALA A 193 -5.41 -13.48 -3.61
CA ALA A 193 -5.82 -14.88 -3.50
C ALA A 193 -6.00 -15.57 -4.87
N ASP A 194 -6.69 -14.92 -5.81
CA ASP A 194 -6.97 -15.47 -7.15
C ASP A 194 -5.68 -15.64 -8.00
N SER A 195 -4.60 -14.93 -7.64
CA SER A 195 -3.31 -14.98 -8.34
C SER A 195 -2.38 -16.10 -7.86
N ASP A 196 -2.57 -16.60 -6.63
CA ASP A 196 -1.77 -17.69 -6.07
C ASP A 196 -2.31 -19.07 -6.55
N GLU A 197 -3.60 -19.19 -6.90
CA GLU A 197 -4.18 -20.41 -7.47
C GLU A 197 -3.84 -20.62 -8.96
N SER A 198 -3.76 -19.54 -9.74
CA SER A 198 -3.41 -19.62 -11.18
C SER A 198 -1.92 -19.96 -11.41
N ASN A 199 -1.03 -19.63 -10.48
CA ASN A 199 0.40 -19.94 -10.56
C ASN A 199 0.76 -21.36 -10.04
N GLY A 200 -0.19 -22.04 -9.38
CA GLY A 200 -0.04 -23.43 -8.89
C GLY A 200 -0.37 -24.51 -9.93
N GLY A 201 -0.87 -24.13 -11.11
CA GLY A 201 -1.34 -25.06 -12.15
C GLY A 201 -0.28 -25.58 -13.12
N SER A 202 0.95 -25.09 -13.06
CA SER A 202 2.04 -25.50 -13.97
C SER A 202 3.17 -26.21 -13.22
N GLN A 203 2.85 -27.29 -12.50
CA GLN A 203 3.82 -28.34 -12.17
C GLN A 203 3.11 -29.60 -11.66
N SER A 204 2.71 -30.50 -12.58
CA SER A 204 2.93 -31.95 -12.43
C SER A 204 2.23 -32.77 -13.54
N VAL A 205 3.08 -33.54 -14.25
CA VAL A 205 2.85 -34.69 -15.17
C VAL A 205 2.53 -34.36 -16.63
#